data_AF-A0A4Y7U1I7-F1
#
_entry.id   AF-A0A4Y7U1I7-F1
#
_cell.length_a   1.000
_cell.length_b   1.000
_cell.length_c   1.000
_cell.angle_alpha   90.00
_cell.angle_beta   90.00
_cell.angle_gamma   90.00
#
_symmetry.space_group_name_H-M   'P 1'
#
loop_
_entity.id
_entity.type
_entity.pdbx_description
1 polymer ?
#
loop_
_entity_poly.entity_id
_entity_poly.type
_entity_poly.pdbx_seq_one_letter_code
_entity_poly.pdbx_strand_id
1 'polypeptide(L)'
;EEQAMSEEELKLIMTQSYQSGEINHTELAYMQNIFSFDERLAKDIMVPRTQMVTLTEPFNIEELLEIINEHHYTRYPITEDGDKDHIKGFINV
;
A
#
# COMPACT_ATOMS: atom_id res chain seq x y z
N GLU A 1 2.34 37.22 3.26
CA GLU A 1 1.58 36.07 2.76
C GLU A 1 2.60 35.05 2.28
N GLU A 2 2.62 33.85 2.85
CA GLU A 2 3.40 32.76 2.27
C GLU A 2 2.72 32.39 0.95
N GLN A 3 3.41 32.64 -0.16
CA GLN A 3 2.94 32.20 -1.47
C GLN A 3 2.95 30.68 -1.48
N ALA A 4 1.78 30.07 -1.66
CA ALA A 4 1.68 28.64 -1.89
C ALA A 4 2.47 28.30 -3.16
N MET A 5 3.46 27.42 -3.04
CA MET A 5 4.25 26.94 -4.16
C MET A 5 3.52 25.81 -4.87
N SER A 6 3.60 25.78 -6.20
CA SER A 6 3.16 24.62 -6.98
C SER A 6 4.11 23.43 -6.80
N GLU A 7 3.61 22.23 -7.10
CA GLU A 7 4.41 21.00 -7.03
C GLU A 7 5.61 21.03 -7.99
N GLU A 8 5.43 21.58 -9.19
CA GLU A 8 6.50 21.71 -10.18
C GLU A 8 7.63 22.62 -9.67
N GLU A 9 7.29 23.72 -8.97
CA GLU A 9 8.27 24.61 -8.36
C GLU A 9 8.99 23.94 -7.19
N LEU A 10 8.28 23.16 -6.36
CA LEU A 10 8.92 22.37 -5.30
C LEU A 10 9.90 21.34 -5.88
N LYS A 11 9.52 20.62 -6.95
CA LYS A 11 10.41 19.68 -7.65
C LYS A 11 11.68 20.37 -8.18
N LEU A 12 11.54 21.59 -8.72
CA LEU A 12 12.68 22.38 -9.19
C LEU A 12 13.63 22.75 -8.04
N ILE A 13 13.09 23.28 -6.93
CA ILE A 13 13.89 23.62 -5.75
C ILE A 13 14.62 22.40 -5.21
N MET A 14 13.94 21.26 -5.08
CA MET A 14 14.54 20.04 -4.55
C MET A 14 15.69 19.54 -5.42
N THR A 15 15.54 19.65 -6.75
CA THR A 15 16.62 19.32 -7.69
C THR A 15 17.82 20.25 -7.52
N GLN A 16 17.58 21.55 -7.31
CA GLN A 16 18.63 22.53 -7.03
C GLN A 16 19.34 22.27 -5.69
N SER A 17 18.57 21.99 -4.62
CA SER A 17 19.11 21.64 -3.31
C SER A 17 19.98 20.38 -3.34
N TYR A 18 19.62 19.40 -4.18
CA TYR A 18 20.45 18.21 -4.40
C TYR A 18 21.76 18.56 -5.14
N GLN A 19 21.69 19.39 -6.17
CA GLN A 19 22.87 19.84 -6.93
C GLN A 19 23.82 20.70 -6.08
N SER A 20 23.29 21.50 -5.17
CA SER A 20 24.08 22.30 -4.23
C SER A 20 24.61 21.47 -3.04
N GLY A 21 24.20 20.21 -2.91
CA GLY A 21 24.63 19.29 -1.85
C GLY A 21 23.94 19.51 -0.50
N GLU A 22 22.88 20.31 -0.45
CA GLU A 22 22.11 20.59 0.77
C GLU A 22 21.22 19.40 1.18
N ILE A 23 20.83 18.57 0.20
CA ILE A 23 20.14 17.30 0.45
C ILE A 23 20.85 16.15 -0.28
N ASN A 24 20.73 14.95 0.27
CA ASN A 24 21.34 13.76 -0.29
C ASN A 24 20.38 12.99 -1.22
N HIS A 25 20.90 11.95 -1.87
CA HIS A 25 20.13 11.14 -2.83
C HIS A 25 18.92 10.45 -2.20
N THR A 26 19.04 10.00 -0.94
CA THR A 26 17.96 9.34 -0.21
C THR A 26 16.80 10.30 0.05
N GLU A 27 17.10 11.53 0.46
CA GLU A 27 16.10 12.58 0.68
C GLU A 27 15.40 12.98 -0.62
N LEU A 28 16.15 13.13 -1.72
CA LEU A 28 15.58 13.38 -3.04
C LEU A 28 14.63 12.25 -3.47
N ALA A 29 15.05 10.99 -3.31
CA ALA A 29 14.24 9.82 -3.65
C ALA A 29 12.96 9.75 -2.80
N TYR A 30 13.03 10.04 -1.50
CA TYR A 30 11.85 10.10 -0.64
C TYR A 30 10.83 11.14 -1.11
N MET A 31 11.30 12.31 -1.51
CA MET A 31 10.43 13.40 -1.95
C MET A 31 9.77 13.08 -3.29
N GLN A 32 10.51 12.49 -4.23
CA GLN A 32 9.95 11.95 -5.46
C GLN A 32 8.87 10.88 -5.19
N ASN A 33 9.13 9.97 -4.25
CA ASN A 33 8.15 8.96 -3.85
C ASN A 33 6.88 9.55 -3.24
N ILE A 34 6.98 10.64 -2.49
CA ILE A 34 5.83 11.32 -1.89
C ILE A 34 4.93 11.93 -2.98
N PHE A 35 5.52 12.66 -3.93
CA PHE A 35 4.75 13.20 -5.06
C PHE A 35 4.11 12.08 -5.90
N SER A 36 4.89 11.04 -6.22
CA SER A 36 4.36 9.86 -6.93
C SER A 36 3.31 9.08 -6.14
N PHE A 37 3.28 9.19 -4.81
CA PHE A 37 2.28 8.54 -3.97
C PHE A 37 0.96 9.31 -3.97
N ASP A 38 1.00 10.65 -3.95
CA ASP A 38 -0.19 11.49 -4.03
C ASP A 38 -0.98 11.26 -5.33
N GLU A 39 -0.27 11.01 -6.43
CA GLU A 39 -0.87 10.73 -7.74
C GLU A 39 -1.38 9.28 -7.88
N ARG A 40 -1.02 8.35 -6.97
CA ARG A 40 -1.39 6.92 -7.08
C ARG A 40 -2.82 6.67 -6.63
N LEU A 41 -3.56 5.92 -7.44
CA LEU A 41 -4.89 5.43 -7.08
C LEU A 41 -4.78 4.04 -6.44
N ALA A 42 -5.75 3.68 -5.60
CA ALA A 42 -5.79 2.36 -4.96
C ALA A 42 -5.70 1.20 -5.98
N LYS A 43 -6.34 1.36 -7.14
CA LYS A 43 -6.29 0.38 -8.24
C LYS A 43 -4.89 0.13 -8.81
N ASP A 44 -3.96 1.07 -8.62
CA ASP A 44 -2.60 1.00 -9.16
C ASP A 44 -1.69 0.15 -8.26
N ILE A 45 -2.07 -0.06 -7.00
CA ILE A 45 -1.23 -0.74 -5.98
C ILE A 45 -1.93 -1.89 -5.25
N MET A 46 -3.25 -2.02 -5.34
CA MET A 46 -4.00 -3.08 -4.65
C MET A 46 -3.70 -4.47 -5.22
N VAL A 47 -3.82 -5.50 -4.38
CA VAL A 47 -3.80 -6.90 -4.85
C VAL A 47 -5.08 -7.18 -5.62
N PRO A 48 -5.03 -7.68 -6.87
CA PRO A 48 -6.22 -8.01 -7.63
C PRO A 48 -7.09 -9.06 -6.92
N ARG A 49 -8.43 -8.91 -7.00
CA ARG A 49 -9.41 -9.84 -6.38
C ARG A 49 -9.12 -11.32 -6.66
N THR A 50 -8.71 -11.63 -7.88
CA THR A 50 -8.39 -12.98 -8.34
C THR A 50 -7.16 -13.58 -7.65
N GLN A 51 -6.27 -12.73 -7.13
CA GLN A 51 -5.03 -13.13 -6.44
C GLN A 51 -5.15 -13.04 -4.91
N MET A 52 -6.23 -12.46 -4.38
CA MET A 52 -6.43 -12.40 -2.93
C MET A 52 -6.60 -13.80 -2.35
N VAL A 53 -5.88 -14.08 -1.26
CA VAL A 53 -6.12 -15.23 -0.40
C VAL A 53 -7.13 -14.82 0.66
N THR A 54 -8.25 -15.53 0.76
CA THR A 54 -9.35 -15.21 1.68
C THR A 54 -9.77 -16.45 2.47
N LEU A 55 -10.31 -16.25 3.67
CA LEU A 55 -10.90 -17.28 4.51
C LEU A 55 -12.41 -17.28 4.32
N THR A 56 -13.03 -18.45 4.19
CA THR A 56 -14.49 -18.55 4.00
C THR A 56 -15.14 -19.11 5.25
N GLU A 57 -16.05 -18.34 5.87
CA GLU A 57 -16.82 -18.85 7.00
C GLU A 57 -17.90 -19.85 6.55
N PRO A 58 -18.16 -20.91 7.36
CA PRO A 58 -17.44 -21.29 8.57
C PRO A 58 -16.12 -22.03 8.25
N PHE A 59 -15.05 -21.69 8.98
CA PHE A 59 -13.77 -22.41 8.93
C PHE A 59 -13.35 -22.82 10.35
N ASN A 60 -12.51 -23.84 10.45
CA ASN A 60 -11.93 -24.27 11.73
C ASN A 60 -10.51 -23.72 11.93
N ILE A 61 -9.95 -23.90 13.14
CA ILE A 61 -8.62 -23.38 13.49
C ILE A 61 -7.51 -24.08 12.68
N GLU A 62 -7.67 -25.36 12.35
CA GLU A 62 -6.65 -26.11 11.60
C GLU A 62 -6.53 -25.56 10.17
N GLU A 63 -7.66 -25.35 9.49
CA GLU A 63 -7.71 -24.71 8.15
C GLU A 63 -7.08 -23.31 8.16
N LEU A 64 -7.35 -22.52 9.20
CA LEU A 64 -6.72 -21.20 9.37
C LEU A 64 -5.20 -21.32 9.50
N LEU A 65 -4.70 -22.23 10.33
CA LEU A 65 -3.27 -22.43 10.53
C LEU A 65 -2.57 -22.95 9.27
N GLU A 66 -3.22 -23.80 8.48
CA GLU A 66 -2.69 -24.24 7.18
C GLU A 66 -2.50 -23.06 6.22
N ILE A 67 -3.51 -22.21 6.07
CA ILE A 67 -3.46 -21.03 5.19
C ILE A 67 -2.41 -20.00 5.67
N ILE A 68 -2.28 -19.81 6.99
CA ILE A 68 -1.25 -18.94 7.57
C ILE A 68 0.15 -19.47 7.29
N ASN A 69 0.36 -20.78 7.45
CA ASN A 69 1.64 -21.43 7.20
C ASN A 69 1.99 -21.52 5.71
N GLU A 70 1.00 -21.47 4.81
CA GLU A 70 1.25 -21.45 3.37
C GLU A 70 1.61 -20.03 2.87
N HIS A 71 0.86 -19.02 3.28
CA HIS A 71 0.94 -17.69 2.67
C HIS A 71 1.68 -16.63 3.50
N HIS A 72 1.82 -16.83 4.80
CA HIS A 72 2.58 -15.94 5.71
C HIS A 72 2.20 -14.45 5.64
N TYR A 73 0.93 -14.14 5.39
CA TYR A 73 0.43 -12.77 5.45
C TYR A 73 0.05 -12.40 6.89
N THR A 74 0.08 -11.10 7.19
CA THR A 74 -0.36 -10.60 8.51
C THR A 74 -1.87 -10.49 8.61
N ARG A 75 -2.58 -10.37 7.48
CA ARG A 75 -4.03 -10.17 7.43
C ARG A 75 -4.68 -11.01 6.36
N TYR A 76 -5.76 -11.69 6.73
CA TYR A 76 -6.55 -12.53 5.84
C TYR A 76 -8.01 -12.05 5.85
N PRO A 77 -8.53 -11.53 4.72
CA PRO A 77 -9.94 -11.16 4.61
C PRO A 77 -10.86 -12.37 4.77
N ILE A 78 -12.00 -12.16 5.42
CA ILE A 78 -13.03 -13.19 5.61
C ILE A 78 -14.20 -12.91 4.69
N THR A 79 -14.63 -13.93 3.94
CA THR A 79 -15.77 -13.92 3.02
C THR A 79 -16.91 -14.81 3.51
N GLU A 80 -18.13 -14.45 3.17
CA GLU A 80 -19.31 -15.33 3.30
C GLU A 80 -19.45 -16.19 2.03
N ASP A 81 -19.69 -17.50 2.18
CA ASP A 81 -19.95 -18.45 1.08
C ASP A 81 -18.91 -18.45 -0.06
N GLY A 82 -17.68 -18.01 0.23
CA GLY A 82 -16.57 -17.92 -0.72
C GLY A 82 -16.67 -16.74 -1.69
N ASP A 83 -17.65 -15.85 -1.50
CA ASP A 83 -17.81 -14.67 -2.33
C ASP A 83 -16.91 -13.53 -1.89
N LYS A 84 -15.89 -13.26 -2.72
CA LYS A 84 -14.93 -12.16 -2.52
C LYS A 84 -15.52 -10.76 -2.70
N ASP A 85 -16.78 -10.64 -3.13
CA ASP A 85 -17.50 -9.37 -3.14
C ASP A 85 -18.17 -9.07 -1.79
N HIS A 86 -18.31 -10.08 -0.93
CA HIS A 86 -18.93 -9.98 0.39
C HIS A 86 -17.90 -10.22 1.50
N ILE A 87 -17.04 -9.21 1.71
CA ILE A 87 -16.04 -9.22 2.80
C ILE A 87 -16.71 -8.83 4.13
N LYS A 88 -16.68 -9.74 5.11
CA LYS A 88 -17.22 -9.52 6.46
C LYS A 88 -16.22 -8.86 7.42
N GLY A 89 -14.93 -9.03 7.18
CA GLY A 89 -13.86 -8.55 8.04
C GLY A 89 -12.51 -9.15 7.67
N PHE A 90 -11.59 -9.20 8.62
CA PHE A 90 -10.30 -9.87 8.45
C PHE A 90 -9.79 -10.42 9.78
N ILE A 91 -8.95 -11.45 9.71
CA ILE A 91 -8.13 -11.92 10.84
C ILE A 91 -6.76 -11.28 10.74
N ASN A 92 -6.26 -10.80 11.88
CA ASN A 92 -4.88 -10.38 12.07
C ASN A 92 -4.16 -11.46 12.88
N VAL A 93 -2.98 -11.87 12.43
CA VAL A 93 -2.19 -12.96 13.02
C VAL A 93 -1.01 -12.40 13.80
#